data_AF-A0A0G3HEG6-F1
#
_entry.id   AF-A0A0G3HEG6-F1
#
_cell.length_a   1.000
_cell.length_b   1.000
_cell.length_c   1.000
_cell.angle_alpha   90.00
_cell.angle_beta   90.00
_cell.angle_gamma   90.00
#
_symmetry.space_group_name_H-M   'P 1'
#
loop_
_entity.id
_entity.type
_entity.pdbx_description
1 polymer ?
#
loop_
_entity_poly.entity_id
_entity_poly.type
_entity_poly.pdbx_seq_one_letter_code
_entity_poly.pdbx_strand_id
1 'polypeptide(L)'
;MKSTEVSSRLVAAMEDLDGFKDARDVARYVVAMFRDFVPGADALAVHVRIPGTHQFLCLGAMGFPQYPDTLLTTEDSAFGDLLGTRDVIQARNRCELVELVNMPDDGSESYKRHLHAHRLRADAAHRSLLIQPLTSKDAHVGCVWIESWTTSRPPTRSDLDHTALAARVAALAFRHCDHATVKSARGLMERRPFTDAEAAADDPAPSGSSVSAAPSSIVLSLREKQVLRLIASGLTNREIARDLRISENTVRTHRRSLMSKVEAHNSAELLTHARAARLLD
;
A
#
# COMPACT_ATOMS: atom_id res chain seq x y z
N MET A 1 -3.78 -20.22 -13.26
CA MET A 1 -2.94 -20.92 -12.27
C MET A 1 -3.62 -22.22 -11.88
N LYS A 2 -2.90 -23.34 -11.62
CA LYS A 2 -3.54 -24.58 -11.14
C LYS A 2 -3.88 -24.47 -9.65
N SER A 3 -4.91 -25.16 -9.19
CA SER A 3 -5.38 -25.09 -7.78
C SER A 3 -4.27 -25.45 -6.76
N THR A 4 -3.42 -26.44 -7.05
CA THR A 4 -2.30 -26.80 -6.17
C THR A 4 -1.28 -25.67 -6.00
N GLU A 5 -1.01 -24.91 -7.07
CA GLU A 5 -0.06 -23.79 -7.04
C GLU A 5 -0.62 -22.60 -6.25
N VAL A 6 -1.93 -22.37 -6.36
CA VAL A 6 -2.67 -21.36 -5.58
C VAL A 6 -2.53 -21.65 -4.09
N SER A 7 -2.79 -22.89 -3.67
CA SER A 7 -2.66 -23.30 -2.26
C SER A 7 -1.24 -23.10 -1.74
N SER A 8 -0.22 -23.55 -2.47
CA SER A 8 1.18 -23.37 -2.05
C SER A 8 1.58 -21.90 -1.90
N ARG A 9 1.14 -21.03 -2.83
CA ARG A 9 1.40 -19.59 -2.74
C ARG A 9 0.72 -18.92 -1.55
N LEU A 10 -0.50 -19.33 -1.24
CA LEU A 10 -1.22 -18.78 -0.08
C LEU A 10 -0.59 -19.22 1.23
N VAL A 11 -0.10 -20.47 1.32
CA VAL A 11 0.66 -20.93 2.49
C VAL A 11 1.93 -20.11 2.67
N ALA A 12 2.73 -19.93 1.62
CA ALA A 12 3.92 -19.09 1.68
C ALA A 12 3.58 -17.64 2.08
N ALA A 13 2.48 -17.10 1.54
CA ALA A 13 2.00 -15.78 1.92
C ALA A 13 1.65 -15.68 3.41
N MET A 14 1.03 -16.70 3.99
CA MET A 14 0.71 -16.71 5.42
C MET A 14 1.96 -16.73 6.29
N GLU A 15 2.99 -17.50 5.92
CA GLU A 15 4.27 -17.55 6.63
C GLU A 15 4.97 -16.17 6.62
N ASP A 16 4.95 -15.48 5.48
CA ASP A 16 5.51 -14.12 5.36
C ASP A 16 4.70 -13.09 6.15
N LEU A 17 3.36 -13.20 6.12
CA LEU A 17 2.44 -12.25 6.75
C LEU A 17 2.44 -12.33 8.29
N ASP A 18 2.75 -13.49 8.88
CA ASP A 18 2.78 -13.69 10.34
C ASP A 18 3.74 -12.73 11.06
N GLY A 19 4.78 -12.26 10.37
CA GLY A 19 5.76 -11.31 10.91
C GLY A 19 5.33 -9.84 10.88
N PHE A 20 4.25 -9.49 10.16
CA PHE A 20 3.88 -8.08 9.96
C PHE A 20 2.94 -7.56 11.04
N LYS A 21 3.35 -6.45 11.66
CA LYS A 21 2.55 -5.71 12.66
C LYS A 21 1.96 -4.41 12.13
N ASP A 22 2.43 -3.95 10.97
CA ASP A 22 2.00 -2.72 10.30
C ASP A 22 1.10 -3.06 9.11
N ALA A 23 -0.13 -2.53 9.12
CA ALA A 23 -1.08 -2.69 8.03
C ALA A 23 -0.53 -2.17 6.68
N ARG A 24 0.38 -1.18 6.68
CA ARG A 24 1.02 -0.72 5.45
C ARG A 24 1.94 -1.77 4.84
N ASP A 25 2.68 -2.51 5.65
CA ASP A 25 3.57 -3.57 5.16
C ASP A 25 2.75 -4.76 4.65
N VAL A 26 1.69 -5.13 5.37
CA VAL A 26 0.70 -6.10 4.87
C VAL A 26 0.11 -5.65 3.54
N ALA A 27 -0.36 -4.41 3.41
CA ALA A 27 -0.95 -3.91 2.17
C ALA A 27 0.02 -3.96 0.98
N ARG A 28 1.30 -3.63 1.18
CA ARG A 28 2.33 -3.74 0.14
C ARG A 28 2.60 -5.18 -0.27
N TYR A 29 2.62 -6.09 0.70
CA TYR A 29 2.76 -7.51 0.41
C TYR A 29 1.54 -8.04 -0.35
N VAL A 30 0.33 -7.69 0.09
CA VAL A 30 -0.94 -8.03 -0.56
C VAL A 30 -0.94 -7.57 -2.02
N VAL A 31 -0.50 -6.36 -2.31
CA VAL A 31 -0.37 -5.87 -3.70
C VAL A 31 0.53 -6.77 -4.55
N ALA A 32 1.70 -7.15 -4.02
CA ALA A 32 2.64 -8.03 -4.71
C ALA A 32 2.07 -9.44 -4.91
N MET A 33 1.38 -9.96 -3.89
CA MET A 33 0.72 -11.26 -3.90
C MET A 33 -0.37 -11.32 -4.97
N PHE A 34 -1.29 -10.35 -4.99
CA PHE A 34 -2.45 -10.35 -5.90
C PHE A 34 -2.09 -10.20 -7.38
N ARG A 35 -1.00 -9.49 -7.69
CA ARG A 35 -0.48 -9.40 -9.06
C ARG A 35 -0.29 -10.79 -9.69
N ASP A 36 0.09 -11.77 -8.88
CA ASP A 36 0.35 -13.12 -9.37
C ASP A 36 -0.93 -13.97 -9.47
N PHE A 37 -1.99 -13.61 -8.73
CA PHE A 37 -3.30 -14.30 -8.77
C PHE A 37 -4.19 -13.83 -9.91
N VAL A 38 -4.00 -12.59 -10.37
CA VAL A 38 -4.71 -12.01 -11.51
C VAL A 38 -3.70 -11.68 -12.62
N PRO A 39 -3.35 -12.66 -13.48
CA PRO A 39 -2.45 -12.43 -14.60
C PRO A 39 -2.99 -11.31 -15.50
N GLY A 40 -2.22 -10.23 -15.63
CA GLY A 40 -2.60 -9.05 -16.42
C GLY A 40 -3.28 -7.94 -15.63
N ALA A 41 -3.27 -7.99 -14.28
CA ALA A 41 -3.54 -6.81 -13.47
C ALA A 41 -2.50 -5.71 -13.78
N ASP A 42 -2.93 -4.66 -14.46
CA ASP A 42 -2.07 -3.53 -14.83
C ASP A 42 -1.90 -2.56 -13.67
N ALA A 43 -2.94 -2.44 -12.84
CA ALA A 43 -2.88 -1.67 -11.61
C ALA A 43 -3.72 -2.31 -10.50
N LEU A 44 -3.28 -2.09 -9.28
CA LEU A 44 -3.92 -2.63 -8.09
C LEU A 44 -3.75 -1.66 -6.92
N ALA A 45 -4.81 -1.42 -6.16
CA ALA A 45 -4.78 -0.65 -4.93
C ALA A 45 -5.46 -1.43 -3.80
N VAL A 46 -4.92 -1.34 -2.59
CA VAL A 46 -5.49 -1.91 -1.37
C VAL A 46 -5.98 -0.76 -0.51
N HIS A 47 -7.29 -0.69 -0.35
CA HIS A 47 -7.98 0.27 0.51
C HIS A 47 -8.36 -0.42 1.80
N VAL A 48 -7.96 0.17 2.91
CA VAL A 48 -8.12 -0.41 4.23
C VAL A 48 -8.89 0.57 5.09
N ARG A 49 -9.97 0.11 5.69
CA ARG A 49 -10.75 0.86 6.67
C ARG A 49 -9.92 1.01 7.93
N ILE A 50 -9.88 2.21 8.50
CA ILE A 50 -9.32 2.40 9.84
C ILE A 50 -10.49 2.32 10.85
N PRO A 51 -10.46 1.36 11.79
CA PRO A 51 -11.50 1.24 12.81
C PRO A 51 -11.75 2.58 13.54
N GLY A 52 -13.01 2.90 13.83
CA GLY A 52 -13.39 4.09 14.61
C GLY A 52 -13.28 5.45 13.91
N THR A 53 -12.71 5.55 12.70
CA THR A 53 -12.41 6.86 12.07
C THR A 53 -13.28 7.22 10.86
N HIS A 54 -14.26 6.37 10.49
CA HIS A 54 -15.13 6.55 9.30
C HIS A 54 -14.34 6.84 8.01
N GLN A 55 -13.16 6.23 7.86
CA GLN A 55 -12.22 6.54 6.80
C GLN A 55 -11.60 5.27 6.20
N PHE A 56 -11.39 5.32 4.89
CA PHE A 56 -10.53 4.41 4.14
C PHE A 56 -9.18 5.06 3.86
N LEU A 57 -8.13 4.25 3.99
CA LEU A 57 -6.77 4.58 3.58
C LEU A 57 -6.31 3.68 2.44
N CYS A 58 -5.78 4.28 1.38
CA CYS A 58 -5.00 3.55 0.38
C CYS A 58 -3.58 3.32 0.93
N LEU A 59 -3.23 2.08 1.28
CA LEU A 59 -1.94 1.75 1.91
C LEU A 59 -0.97 0.98 1.00
N GLY A 60 -1.49 0.33 -0.03
CA GLY A 60 -0.70 -0.39 -1.03
C GLY A 60 -1.22 -0.06 -2.43
N ALA A 61 -0.31 0.23 -3.35
CA ALA A 61 -0.66 0.46 -4.75
C ALA A 61 0.46 -0.01 -5.70
N MET A 62 0.08 -0.50 -6.86
CA MET A 62 0.96 -0.87 -7.98
C MET A 62 0.29 -0.45 -9.30
N GLY A 63 1.09 -0.11 -10.31
CA GLY A 63 0.57 0.31 -11.61
C GLY A 63 0.05 1.75 -11.67
N PHE A 64 0.05 2.46 -10.54
CA PHE A 64 -0.32 3.87 -10.45
C PHE A 64 0.90 4.76 -10.15
N PRO A 65 1.52 5.39 -11.17
CA PRO A 65 2.71 6.24 -11.02
C PRO A 65 2.54 7.37 -9.98
N GLN A 66 1.30 7.83 -9.80
CA GLN A 66 0.92 8.91 -8.92
C GLN A 66 0.57 8.49 -7.49
N TYR A 67 0.81 7.25 -7.04
CA TYR A 67 0.53 6.79 -5.67
C TYR A 67 1.78 6.64 -4.79
N PRO A 68 2.50 7.72 -4.43
CA PRO A 68 3.63 7.62 -3.51
C PRO A 68 3.20 7.57 -2.03
N ASP A 69 1.96 7.94 -1.71
CA ASP A 69 1.51 8.33 -0.36
C ASP A 69 0.16 7.71 0.02
N THR A 70 -0.11 7.65 1.33
CA THR A 70 -1.42 7.27 1.86
C THR A 70 -2.47 8.30 1.46
N LEU A 71 -3.57 7.82 0.88
CA LEU A 71 -4.71 8.64 0.50
C LEU A 71 -5.90 8.31 1.37
N LEU A 72 -6.66 9.33 1.72
CA LEU A 72 -7.77 9.25 2.65
C LEU A 72 -9.07 9.51 1.90
N THR A 73 -10.06 8.67 2.17
CA THR A 73 -11.42 8.77 1.63
C THR A 73 -12.39 8.59 2.80
N THR A 74 -13.39 9.47 2.89
CA THR A 74 -14.46 9.37 3.90
C THR A 74 -15.47 8.31 3.48
N GLU A 75 -15.99 7.55 4.44
CA GLU A 75 -16.98 6.50 4.18
C GLU A 75 -18.27 7.05 3.56
N ASP A 76 -18.74 8.23 3.99
CA ASP A 76 -20.03 8.81 3.59
C ASP A 76 -20.08 9.39 2.15
N SER A 77 -19.15 8.98 1.28
CA SER A 77 -19.08 9.44 -0.10
C SER A 77 -19.40 8.31 -1.07
N ALA A 78 -19.83 8.63 -2.30
CA ALA A 78 -20.11 7.61 -3.32
C ALA A 78 -18.91 6.70 -3.61
N PHE A 79 -17.68 7.24 -3.56
CA PHE A 79 -16.46 6.45 -3.70
C PHE A 79 -16.18 5.64 -2.42
N GLY A 80 -16.38 6.23 -1.24
CA GLY A 80 -16.30 5.55 0.06
C GLY A 80 -17.25 4.36 0.17
N ASP A 81 -18.49 4.49 -0.29
CA ASP A 81 -19.49 3.42 -0.37
C ASP A 81 -18.98 2.24 -1.21
N LEU A 82 -18.33 2.52 -2.35
CA LEU A 82 -17.71 1.49 -3.19
C LEU A 82 -16.53 0.81 -2.51
N LEU A 83 -15.72 1.56 -1.75
CA LEU A 83 -14.64 0.97 -0.95
C LEU A 83 -15.16 0.14 0.24
N GLY A 84 -16.35 0.49 0.74
CA GLY A 84 -17.06 -0.17 1.85
C GLY A 84 -17.96 -1.33 1.46
N THR A 85 -18.08 -1.64 0.17
CA THR A 85 -18.94 -2.71 -0.32
C THR A 85 -18.57 -4.06 0.28
N ARG A 86 -19.58 -4.88 0.59
CA ARG A 86 -19.39 -6.30 0.95
C ARG A 86 -19.57 -7.23 -0.24
N ASP A 87 -20.01 -6.69 -1.37
CA ASP A 87 -20.23 -7.42 -2.60
C ASP A 87 -19.03 -7.32 -3.51
N VAL A 88 -18.79 -8.37 -4.30
CA VAL A 88 -17.81 -8.31 -5.39
C VAL A 88 -18.40 -7.47 -6.51
N ILE A 89 -17.73 -6.38 -6.86
CA ILE A 89 -18.14 -5.52 -7.99
C ILE A 89 -17.21 -5.80 -9.17
N GLN A 90 -17.80 -6.01 -10.34
CA GLN A 90 -17.05 -6.24 -11.56
C GLN A 90 -17.61 -5.39 -12.70
N ALA A 91 -16.74 -4.61 -13.33
CA ALA A 91 -16.96 -4.08 -14.66
C ALA A 91 -16.18 -4.93 -15.66
N ARG A 92 -16.88 -5.51 -16.64
CA ARG A 92 -16.33 -6.47 -17.62
C ARG A 92 -15.98 -5.81 -18.94
N ASN A 93 -16.44 -4.58 -19.16
CA ASN A 93 -16.22 -3.84 -20.38
C ASN A 93 -16.19 -2.33 -20.08
N ARG A 94 -15.84 -1.56 -21.11
CA ARG A 94 -15.73 -0.10 -21.01
C ARG A 94 -17.03 0.59 -20.59
N CYS A 95 -18.20 0.12 -21.03
CA CYS A 95 -19.48 0.75 -20.68
C CYS A 95 -19.79 0.55 -19.20
N GLU A 96 -19.72 -0.69 -18.72
CA GLU A 96 -19.90 -1.02 -17.30
C GLU A 96 -18.88 -0.25 -16.43
N LEU A 97 -17.64 -0.10 -16.91
CA LEU A 97 -16.62 0.66 -16.18
C LEU A 97 -17.00 2.14 -16.09
N VAL A 98 -17.39 2.77 -17.20
CA VAL A 98 -17.78 4.18 -17.24
C VAL A 98 -18.95 4.44 -16.30
N GLU A 99 -19.96 3.58 -16.29
CA GLU A 99 -21.08 3.69 -15.35
C GLU A 99 -20.61 3.60 -13.89
N LEU A 100 -19.74 2.63 -13.58
CA LEU A 100 -19.20 2.44 -12.24
C LEU A 100 -18.35 3.61 -11.76
N VAL A 101 -17.58 4.27 -12.65
CA VAL A 101 -16.69 5.38 -12.27
C VAL A 101 -17.31 6.76 -12.48
N ASN A 102 -18.52 6.84 -13.03
CA ASN A 102 -19.28 8.08 -13.20
C ASN A 102 -20.06 8.44 -11.92
N MET A 103 -19.30 8.63 -10.84
CA MET A 103 -19.81 9.06 -9.55
C MET A 103 -19.42 10.51 -9.25
N PRO A 104 -20.17 11.23 -8.38
CA PRO A 104 -19.82 12.58 -7.96
C PRO A 104 -18.41 12.67 -7.37
N ASP A 105 -17.74 13.80 -7.58
CA ASP A 105 -16.45 14.07 -6.94
C ASP A 105 -16.66 14.18 -5.43
N ASP A 106 -16.02 13.29 -4.68
CA ASP A 106 -16.07 13.25 -3.21
C ASP A 106 -15.04 14.18 -2.56
N GLY A 107 -14.25 14.90 -3.35
CA GLY A 107 -13.16 15.76 -2.91
C GLY A 107 -11.90 15.02 -2.48
N SER A 108 -11.94 13.70 -2.37
CA SER A 108 -10.83 12.85 -1.91
C SER A 108 -9.75 12.73 -2.97
N GLU A 109 -8.48 12.72 -2.52
CA GLU A 109 -7.36 12.50 -3.43
C GLU A 109 -7.36 11.08 -4.01
N SER A 110 -7.91 10.09 -3.30
CA SER A 110 -8.08 8.72 -3.81
C SER A 110 -9.00 8.69 -5.03
N TYR A 111 -10.15 9.36 -4.97
CA TYR A 111 -11.09 9.46 -6.07
C TYR A 111 -10.44 10.16 -7.28
N LYS A 112 -9.86 11.34 -7.06
CA LYS A 112 -9.22 12.12 -8.13
C LYS A 112 -8.13 11.32 -8.85
N ARG A 113 -7.34 10.53 -8.10
CA ARG A 113 -6.29 9.71 -8.69
C ARG A 113 -6.81 8.49 -9.45
N HIS A 114 -7.87 7.83 -8.99
CA HIS A 114 -8.54 6.78 -9.76
C HIS A 114 -9.14 7.35 -11.04
N LEU A 115 -9.86 8.48 -10.95
CA LEU A 115 -10.43 9.15 -12.12
C LEU A 115 -9.35 9.57 -13.12
N HIS A 116 -8.22 10.09 -12.64
CA HIS A 116 -7.09 10.45 -13.49
C HIS A 116 -6.47 9.23 -14.18
N ALA A 117 -6.27 8.12 -13.47
CA ALA A 117 -5.79 6.86 -14.05
C ALA A 117 -6.73 6.36 -15.16
N HIS A 118 -8.05 6.47 -14.93
CA HIS A 118 -9.04 6.11 -15.94
C HIS A 118 -8.97 6.99 -17.19
N ARG A 119 -8.74 8.30 -17.04
CA ARG A 119 -8.62 9.26 -18.16
C ARG A 119 -7.36 9.05 -19.01
N LEU A 120 -6.22 8.75 -18.38
CA LEU A 120 -4.93 8.55 -19.08
C LEU A 120 -4.87 7.31 -19.99
N ARG A 121 -5.88 6.44 -19.93
CA ARG A 121 -5.93 5.14 -20.61
C ARG A 121 -7.26 4.96 -21.35
N ALA A 122 -7.84 6.07 -21.83
CA ALA A 122 -9.13 6.09 -22.53
C ALA A 122 -9.11 5.33 -23.88
N ASP A 123 -7.92 5.08 -24.41
CA ASP A 123 -7.62 4.40 -25.67
C ASP A 123 -7.47 2.88 -25.55
N ALA A 124 -7.45 2.32 -24.34
CA ALA A 124 -7.31 0.88 -24.15
C ALA A 124 -8.52 0.09 -24.72
N ALA A 125 -8.22 -0.95 -25.50
CA ALA A 125 -9.22 -1.73 -26.24
C ALA A 125 -10.16 -2.56 -25.34
N HIS A 126 -9.66 -3.04 -24.21
CA HIS A 126 -10.43 -3.71 -23.17
C HIS A 126 -10.13 -3.04 -21.84
N ARG A 127 -11.14 -2.91 -20.97
CA ARG A 127 -10.96 -2.41 -19.61
C ARG A 127 -11.90 -3.17 -18.70
N SER A 128 -11.33 -3.82 -17.70
CA SER A 128 -12.07 -4.44 -16.62
C SER A 128 -11.62 -3.88 -15.28
N LEU A 129 -12.57 -3.78 -14.37
CA LEU A 129 -12.34 -3.42 -12.97
C LEU A 129 -12.95 -4.53 -12.11
N LEU A 130 -12.21 -4.96 -11.10
CA LEU A 130 -12.66 -5.85 -10.06
C LEU A 130 -12.42 -5.18 -8.70
N ILE A 131 -13.49 -5.00 -7.93
CA ILE A 131 -13.42 -4.60 -6.53
C ILE A 131 -13.76 -5.85 -5.73
N GLN A 132 -12.75 -6.38 -5.04
CA GLN A 132 -12.92 -7.56 -4.19
C GLN A 132 -12.87 -7.11 -2.73
N PRO A 133 -13.95 -7.31 -1.96
CA PRO A 133 -13.97 -6.99 -0.53
C PRO A 133 -13.00 -7.89 0.25
N LEU A 134 -12.33 -7.27 1.22
CA LEU A 134 -11.51 -7.91 2.25
C LEU A 134 -12.38 -8.11 3.48
N THR A 135 -13.08 -9.23 3.53
CA THR A 135 -14.00 -9.58 4.62
C THR A 135 -13.55 -10.83 5.35
N SER A 136 -13.79 -10.87 6.66
CA SER A 136 -13.57 -12.07 7.45
C SER A 136 -14.58 -12.16 8.60
N LYS A 137 -15.44 -13.19 8.54
CA LYS A 137 -16.60 -13.44 9.41
C LYS A 137 -17.46 -12.18 9.61
N ASP A 138 -17.13 -11.36 10.61
CA ASP A 138 -17.94 -10.23 11.06
C ASP A 138 -17.32 -8.86 10.76
N ALA A 139 -16.06 -8.83 10.27
CA ALA A 139 -15.32 -7.60 10.01
C ALA A 139 -15.16 -7.32 8.51
N HIS A 140 -15.51 -6.10 8.10
CA HIS A 140 -15.15 -5.54 6.82
C HIS A 140 -13.87 -4.72 6.98
N VAL A 141 -12.77 -5.24 6.44
CA VAL A 141 -11.44 -4.63 6.56
C VAL A 141 -11.21 -3.58 5.48
N GLY A 142 -11.84 -3.73 4.32
CA GLY A 142 -11.64 -2.86 3.16
C GLY A 142 -11.82 -3.62 1.85
N CYS A 143 -11.12 -3.21 0.81
CA CYS A 143 -11.18 -3.87 -0.49
C CYS A 143 -9.83 -3.84 -1.21
N VAL A 144 -9.68 -4.75 -2.17
CA VAL A 144 -8.67 -4.65 -3.20
C VAL A 144 -9.34 -4.25 -4.52
N TRP A 145 -8.79 -3.21 -5.13
CA TRP A 145 -9.22 -2.62 -6.39
C TRP A 145 -8.23 -3.05 -7.47
N ILE A 146 -8.69 -3.76 -8.49
CA ILE A 146 -7.85 -4.34 -9.54
C ILE A 146 -8.32 -3.85 -10.88
N GLU A 147 -7.43 -3.19 -11.62
CA GLU A 147 -7.69 -2.76 -12.98
C GLU A 147 -6.85 -3.56 -13.98
N SER A 148 -7.47 -3.88 -15.10
CA SER A 148 -6.81 -4.54 -16.22
C SER A 148 -7.30 -3.92 -17.51
N TRP A 149 -6.35 -3.54 -18.36
CA TRP A 149 -6.62 -2.89 -19.64
C TRP A 149 -5.68 -3.35 -20.77
N THR A 150 -4.62 -4.10 -20.46
CA THR A 150 -3.77 -4.78 -21.45
C THR A 150 -4.24 -6.21 -21.75
N THR A 151 -5.12 -6.76 -20.91
CA THR A 151 -5.69 -8.09 -21.13
C THR A 151 -6.67 -8.09 -22.29
N SER A 152 -6.55 -9.08 -23.18
CA SER A 152 -7.49 -9.26 -24.30
C SER A 152 -8.76 -10.02 -23.89
N ARG A 153 -8.91 -10.37 -22.61
CA ARG A 153 -10.05 -11.11 -22.06
C ARG A 153 -10.47 -10.54 -20.69
N PRO A 154 -11.75 -10.65 -20.32
CA PRO A 154 -12.19 -10.37 -18.96
C PRO A 154 -11.67 -11.43 -17.96
N PRO A 155 -11.70 -11.14 -16.65
CA PRO A 155 -11.42 -12.12 -15.60
C PRO A 155 -12.30 -13.36 -15.73
N THR A 156 -11.70 -14.54 -15.62
CA THR A 156 -12.43 -15.82 -15.61
C THR A 156 -12.98 -16.11 -14.21
N ARG A 157 -13.90 -17.07 -14.11
CA ARG A 157 -14.37 -17.58 -12.82
C ARG A 157 -13.22 -18.03 -11.90
N SER A 158 -12.21 -18.69 -12.45
CA SER A 158 -11.04 -19.11 -11.68
C SER A 158 -10.21 -17.92 -11.18
N ASP A 159 -10.09 -16.85 -11.97
CA ASP A 159 -9.41 -15.62 -11.53
C ASP A 159 -10.17 -15.00 -10.34
N LEU A 160 -11.50 -14.96 -10.40
CA LEU A 160 -12.36 -14.48 -9.30
C LEU A 160 -12.22 -15.35 -8.05
N ASP A 161 -12.31 -16.67 -8.19
CA ASP A 161 -12.21 -17.61 -7.05
C ASP A 161 -10.85 -17.49 -6.33
N HIS A 162 -9.76 -17.36 -7.09
CA HIS A 162 -8.43 -17.16 -6.52
C HIS A 162 -8.28 -15.81 -5.84
N THR A 163 -8.82 -14.75 -6.46
CA THR A 163 -8.83 -13.39 -5.91
C THR A 163 -9.61 -13.35 -4.58
N ALA A 164 -10.77 -14.00 -4.53
CA ALA A 164 -11.57 -14.10 -3.31
C ALA A 164 -10.84 -14.87 -2.19
N LEU A 165 -10.11 -15.95 -2.54
CA LEU A 165 -9.34 -16.70 -1.55
C LEU A 165 -8.16 -15.88 -1.00
N ALA A 166 -7.41 -15.20 -1.88
CA ALA A 166 -6.34 -14.28 -1.49
C ALA A 166 -6.87 -13.11 -0.63
N ALA A 167 -8.07 -12.60 -0.93
CA ALA A 167 -8.71 -11.53 -0.17
C ALA A 167 -9.04 -11.95 1.26
N ARG A 168 -9.50 -13.19 1.45
CA ARG A 168 -9.76 -13.74 2.79
C ARG A 168 -8.48 -13.87 3.62
N VAL A 169 -7.37 -14.32 2.99
CA VAL A 169 -6.06 -14.39 3.65
C VAL A 169 -5.55 -13.00 4.02
N ALA A 170 -5.66 -12.03 3.11
CA ALA A 170 -5.30 -10.65 3.37
C ALA A 170 -6.13 -10.06 4.54
N ALA A 171 -7.45 -10.25 4.53
CA ALA A 171 -8.34 -9.79 5.59
C ALA A 171 -7.96 -10.39 6.96
N LEU A 172 -7.54 -11.66 7.00
CA LEU A 172 -7.03 -12.29 8.22
C LEU A 172 -5.76 -11.60 8.72
N ALA A 173 -4.78 -11.37 7.83
CA ALA A 173 -3.51 -10.73 8.19
C ALA A 173 -3.69 -9.30 8.73
N PHE A 174 -4.58 -8.51 8.12
CA PHE A 174 -4.87 -7.16 8.59
C PHE A 174 -5.39 -7.12 10.04
N ARG A 175 -6.14 -8.14 10.48
CA ARG A 175 -6.64 -8.20 11.87
C ARG A 175 -5.55 -8.43 12.92
N HIS A 176 -4.37 -8.86 12.49
CA HIS A 176 -3.21 -9.04 13.37
C HIS A 176 -2.30 -7.81 13.39
N CYS A 177 -2.65 -6.75 12.65
CA CYS A 177 -1.89 -5.52 12.66
C CYS A 177 -2.23 -4.67 13.88
N ASP A 178 -1.21 -4.24 14.62
CA ASP A 178 -1.36 -3.34 15.76
C ASP A 178 -1.64 -1.90 15.32
N HIS A 179 -1.11 -1.53 14.15
CA HIS A 179 -1.09 -0.15 13.67
C HIS A 179 -1.04 -0.07 12.15
N ALA A 180 -1.34 1.12 11.64
CA ALA A 180 -1.06 1.52 10.28
C ALA A 180 -0.07 2.68 10.32
N THR A 181 1.10 2.51 9.72
CA THR A 181 1.91 3.68 9.38
C THR A 181 1.22 4.37 8.21
N VAL A 182 0.86 5.64 8.39
CA VAL A 182 0.21 6.49 7.39
C VAL A 182 1.12 7.65 7.06
N LYS A 183 0.92 8.28 5.90
CA LYS A 183 1.61 9.52 5.57
C LYS A 183 0.60 10.64 5.73
N SER A 184 0.85 11.55 6.66
CA SER A 184 -0.03 12.69 6.89
C SER A 184 0.02 13.68 5.73
N ALA A 185 -0.93 14.61 5.69
CA ALA A 185 -0.95 15.70 4.71
C ALA A 185 0.32 16.55 4.71
N ARG A 186 1.07 16.59 5.83
CA ARG A 186 2.36 17.30 5.95
C ARG A 186 3.56 16.48 5.45
N GLY A 187 3.29 15.29 4.91
CA GLY A 187 4.31 14.37 4.43
C GLY A 187 5.05 13.59 5.53
N LEU A 188 4.65 13.74 6.79
CA LEU A 188 5.21 13.03 7.92
C LEU A 188 4.63 11.62 8.01
N MET A 189 5.44 10.67 8.46
CA MET A 189 4.97 9.32 8.74
C MET A 189 4.40 9.29 10.15
N GLU A 190 3.16 8.87 10.27
CA GLU A 190 2.41 8.81 11.53
C GLU A 190 1.99 7.36 11.77
N ARG A 191 2.09 6.88 13.01
CA ARG A 191 1.61 5.56 13.40
C ARG A 191 0.21 5.72 13.99
N ARG A 192 -0.79 5.13 13.35
CA ARG A 192 -2.18 5.11 13.84
C ARG A 192 -2.53 3.73 14.38
N PRO A 193 -3.30 3.63 15.46
CA PRO A 193 -3.90 2.35 15.87
C PRO A 193 -4.72 1.76 14.73
N PHE A 194 -4.70 0.44 14.59
CA PHE A 194 -5.40 -0.28 13.51
C PHE A 194 -6.29 -1.41 14.05
N THR A 195 -6.41 -1.51 15.36
CA THR A 195 -7.23 -2.54 16.01
C THR A 195 -8.63 -2.02 16.27
N ASP A 196 -9.61 -2.91 16.31
CA ASP A 196 -11.00 -2.59 16.65
C ASP A 196 -11.18 -2.12 18.12
N ALA A 197 -10.10 -2.07 18.91
CA ALA A 197 -10.12 -1.69 20.32
C ALA A 197 -10.54 -0.22 20.55
N GLU A 198 -10.40 0.65 19.56
CA GLU A 198 -10.82 2.06 19.66
C GLU A 198 -12.35 2.26 19.60
N ALA A 199 -13.14 1.25 19.23
CA ALA A 199 -14.61 1.34 19.30
C ALA A 199 -15.17 1.18 20.73
N ALA A 200 -14.34 0.86 21.72
CA ALA A 200 -14.74 0.65 23.11
C ALA A 200 -14.37 1.81 24.06
N ALA A 201 -13.82 2.92 23.56
CA ALA A 201 -13.34 4.02 24.40
C ALA A 201 -13.77 5.39 23.85
N ASP A 202 -15.07 5.68 23.96
CA ASP A 202 -15.59 7.05 23.94
C ASP A 202 -15.89 7.46 25.39
N ASP A 203 -14.94 8.14 26.04
CA ASP A 203 -15.21 9.11 27.11
C ASP A 203 -14.03 10.12 27.17
N PRO A 204 -14.25 11.44 27.27
CA PRO A 204 -13.24 12.44 26.94
C PRO A 204 -12.38 12.94 28.13
N ALA A 205 -11.09 13.13 27.81
CA ALA A 205 -10.13 14.16 28.29
C ALA A 205 -9.52 14.04 29.73
N PRO A 206 -8.42 14.76 30.06
CA PRO A 206 -7.57 15.66 29.25
C PRO A 206 -6.03 15.43 29.31
N SER A 207 -5.36 15.94 28.28
CA SER A 207 -4.04 16.61 28.25
C SER A 207 -2.94 16.22 29.26
N GLY A 208 -1.82 15.69 28.73
CA GLY A 208 -0.53 15.60 29.44
C GLY A 208 0.64 15.49 28.48
N SER A 209 1.47 16.54 28.45
CA SER A 209 2.70 16.64 27.66
C SER A 209 3.84 15.80 28.23
N SER A 210 4.83 15.53 27.37
CA SER A 210 6.22 15.11 27.63
C SER A 210 6.47 13.64 28.00
N VAL A 211 7.39 12.98 27.27
CA VAL A 211 8.68 12.48 27.81
C VAL A 211 9.69 12.32 26.66
N SER A 212 10.91 12.81 26.90
CA SER A 212 12.16 12.52 26.17
C SER A 212 12.96 11.45 26.93
N ALA A 213 13.63 10.50 26.25
CA ALA A 213 14.95 9.93 26.64
C ALA A 213 15.50 8.81 25.69
N ALA A 214 16.64 9.10 25.03
CA ALA A 214 17.87 8.33 24.63
C ALA A 214 17.91 6.80 24.34
N PRO A 215 19.00 6.31 23.68
CA PRO A 215 19.45 6.61 22.32
C PRO A 215 18.92 5.56 21.34
N SER A 216 18.30 5.99 20.25
CA SER A 216 17.85 5.14 19.17
C SER A 216 19.06 4.54 18.44
N SER A 217 19.20 3.22 18.48
CA SER A 217 20.01 2.53 17.47
C SER A 217 19.45 2.87 16.10
N ILE A 218 20.28 3.42 15.22
CA ILE A 218 19.84 3.81 13.87
C ILE A 218 19.57 2.53 13.08
N VAL A 219 18.29 2.19 12.90
CA VAL A 219 17.88 1.01 12.13
C VAL A 219 17.61 1.41 10.67
N LEU A 220 18.51 0.96 9.78
CA LEU A 220 18.36 1.10 8.34
C LEU A 220 17.65 -0.11 7.73
N SER A 221 16.70 0.15 6.83
CA SER A 221 16.10 -0.89 5.98
C SER A 221 17.16 -1.53 5.08
N LEU A 222 16.90 -2.75 4.60
CA LEU A 222 17.75 -3.45 3.64
C LEU A 222 18.12 -2.56 2.45
N ARG A 223 17.15 -1.79 1.96
CA ARG A 223 17.34 -0.90 0.81
C ARG A 223 18.18 0.32 1.14
N GLU A 224 17.98 0.93 2.31
CA GLU A 224 18.83 2.03 2.79
C GLU A 224 20.28 1.58 3.01
N LYS A 225 20.51 0.36 3.52
CA LYS A 225 21.87 -0.21 3.64
C LYS A 225 22.54 -0.41 2.28
N GLN A 226 21.81 -0.93 1.29
CA GLN A 226 22.32 -1.07 -0.09
C GLN A 226 22.69 0.30 -0.68
N VAL A 227 21.78 1.28 -0.55
CA VAL A 227 22.01 2.65 -1.02
C VAL A 227 23.20 3.29 -0.30
N LEU A 228 23.32 3.13 1.02
CA LEU A 228 24.45 3.64 1.81
C LEU A 228 25.80 3.08 1.36
N ARG A 229 25.88 1.76 1.09
CA ARG A 229 27.10 1.11 0.58
C ARG A 229 27.51 1.63 -0.80
N LEU A 230 26.54 1.82 -1.70
CA LEU A 230 26.82 2.34 -3.03
C LEU A 230 27.21 3.83 -3.00
N ILE A 231 26.66 4.61 -2.07
CA ILE A 231 27.13 5.99 -1.81
C ILE A 231 28.56 5.99 -1.28
N ALA A 232 28.88 5.10 -0.34
CA ALA A 232 30.24 4.95 0.17
C ALA A 232 31.24 4.52 -0.92
N SER A 233 30.76 3.84 -1.96
CA SER A 233 31.53 3.45 -3.14
C SER A 233 31.64 4.56 -4.20
N GLY A 234 31.05 5.75 -3.94
CA GLY A 234 31.16 6.92 -4.82
C GLY A 234 30.15 6.97 -5.97
N LEU A 235 29.14 6.10 -5.99
CA LEU A 235 28.17 6.07 -7.09
C LEU A 235 27.18 7.25 -7.04
N THR A 236 26.84 7.74 -8.23
CA THR A 236 25.78 8.74 -8.43
C THR A 236 24.39 8.11 -8.30
N ASN A 237 23.35 8.92 -8.09
CA ASN A 237 21.97 8.42 -7.99
C ASN A 237 21.54 7.61 -9.22
N ARG A 238 22.01 8.00 -10.41
CA ARG A 238 21.72 7.33 -11.67
C ARG A 238 22.40 5.97 -11.78
N GLU A 239 23.61 5.83 -11.25
CA GLU A 239 24.34 4.55 -11.22
C GLU A 239 23.74 3.61 -10.17
N ILE A 240 23.41 4.12 -8.98
CA ILE A 240 22.69 3.38 -7.95
C ILE A 240 21.36 2.86 -8.49
N ALA A 241 20.61 3.69 -9.21
CA ALA A 241 19.33 3.32 -9.82
C ALA A 241 19.48 2.14 -10.79
N ARG A 242 20.55 2.14 -11.58
CA ARG A 242 20.88 1.08 -12.54
C ARG A 242 21.24 -0.23 -11.84
N ASP A 243 22.16 -0.18 -10.89
CA ASP A 243 22.63 -1.36 -10.14
C ASP A 243 21.49 -2.01 -9.36
N LEU A 244 20.62 -1.18 -8.79
CA LEU A 244 19.52 -1.62 -7.95
C LEU A 244 18.22 -1.88 -8.73
N ARG A 245 18.20 -1.66 -10.06
CA ARG A 245 17.04 -1.79 -10.96
C ARG A 245 15.79 -1.05 -10.47
N ILE A 246 15.95 0.20 -10.03
CA ILE A 246 14.88 1.10 -9.59
C ILE A 246 15.02 2.48 -10.25
N SER A 247 14.02 3.36 -10.09
CA SER A 247 14.12 4.72 -10.64
C SER A 247 15.10 5.60 -9.84
N GLU A 248 15.68 6.60 -10.49
CA GLU A 248 16.51 7.62 -9.82
C GLU A 248 15.74 8.37 -8.73
N ASN A 249 14.45 8.60 -8.93
CA ASN A 249 13.56 9.19 -7.91
C ASN A 249 13.42 8.27 -6.69
N THR A 250 13.31 6.95 -6.89
CA THR A 250 13.29 5.97 -5.80
C THR A 250 14.60 6.01 -5.01
N VAL A 251 15.75 6.15 -5.69
CA VAL A 251 17.06 6.35 -5.03
C VAL A 251 17.08 7.65 -4.23
N ARG A 252 16.57 8.76 -4.77
CA ARG A 252 16.48 10.05 -4.04
C ARG A 252 15.61 9.93 -2.79
N THR A 253 14.51 9.18 -2.85
CA THR A 253 13.66 8.90 -1.69
C THR A 253 14.40 8.10 -0.64
N HIS A 254 15.07 7.00 -1.02
CA HIS A 254 15.88 6.21 -0.08
C HIS A 254 17.02 7.03 0.53
N ARG A 255 17.66 7.92 -0.24
CA ARG A 255 18.69 8.84 0.27
C ARG A 255 18.14 9.84 1.27
N ARG A 256 16.97 10.41 1.01
CA ARG A 256 16.32 11.34 1.94
C ARG A 256 15.95 10.66 3.25
N SER A 257 15.38 9.46 3.19
CA SER A 257 15.07 8.66 4.38
C SER A 257 16.33 8.26 5.15
N LEU A 258 17.37 7.84 4.44
CA LEU A 258 18.69 7.50 5.00
C LEU A 258 19.34 8.71 5.70
N MET A 259 19.39 9.87 5.04
CA MET A 259 19.91 11.12 5.61
C MET A 259 19.12 11.56 6.85
N SER A 260 17.79 11.45 6.82
CA SER A 260 16.95 11.77 7.96
C SER A 260 17.17 10.84 9.15
N LYS A 261 17.40 9.54 8.91
CA LYS A 261 17.64 8.56 9.97
C LYS A 261 19.03 8.65 10.60
N VAL A 262 20.00 9.12 9.82
CA VAL A 262 21.40 9.28 10.24
C VAL A 262 21.69 10.74 10.66
N GLU A 263 20.66 11.60 10.65
CA GLU A 263 20.75 13.03 10.98
C GLU A 263 21.87 13.74 10.22
N ALA A 264 21.93 13.50 8.91
CA ALA A 264 22.93 14.09 8.02
C ALA A 264 22.29 15.05 7.02
N HIS A 265 22.92 16.21 6.79
CA HIS A 265 22.42 17.21 5.85
C HIS A 265 23.02 17.08 4.45
N ASN A 266 24.13 16.35 4.32
CA ASN A 266 24.79 16.07 3.05
C ASN A 266 25.44 14.68 3.03
N SER A 267 25.95 14.29 1.86
CA SER A 267 26.57 12.96 1.67
C SER A 267 27.85 12.77 2.49
N ALA A 268 28.61 13.85 2.77
CA ALA A 268 29.84 13.77 3.54
C ALA A 268 29.56 13.55 5.04
N GLU A 269 28.57 14.27 5.59
CA GLU A 269 28.05 14.04 6.93
C GLU A 269 27.45 12.64 7.06
N LEU A 270 26.68 12.20 6.07
CA LEU A 270 26.07 10.87 6.06
C LEU A 270 27.13 9.76 6.22
N LEU A 271 28.25 9.84 5.49
CA LEU A 271 29.32 8.86 5.58
C LEU A 271 30.07 8.94 6.92
N THR A 272 30.29 10.15 7.43
CA THR A 272 30.94 10.38 8.72
C THR A 272 30.11 9.79 9.86
N HIS A 273 28.82 10.10 9.90
CA HIS A 273 27.88 9.62 10.93
C HIS A 273 27.66 8.11 10.80
N ALA A 274 27.51 7.59 9.57
CA ALA A 274 27.35 6.15 9.34
C ALA A 274 28.57 5.33 9.82
N ARG A 275 29.79 5.85 9.66
CA ARG A 275 31.01 5.20 10.20
C ARG A 275 31.05 5.25 11.73
N ALA A 276 30.75 6.40 12.32
CA ALA A 276 30.69 6.55 13.78
C ALA A 276 29.65 5.60 14.40
N ALA A 277 28.52 5.40 13.71
CA ALA A 277 27.45 4.49 14.11
C ALA A 277 27.65 3.01 13.69
N ARG A 278 28.80 2.66 13.07
CA ARG A 278 29.11 1.31 12.55
C ARG A 278 28.03 0.73 11.60
N LEU A 279 27.45 1.59 10.77
CA LEU A 279 26.47 1.23 9.73
C LEU A 279 27.13 0.92 8.37
N LEU A 280 28.41 1.24 8.25
CA LEU A 280 29.31 0.93 7.15
C LEU A 280 30.47 0.11 7.71
N ASP A 281 30.70 -1.05 7.09
CA ASP A 281 31.83 -1.94 7.39
C ASP A 281 33.14 -1.38 6.84
#